data_AF-A0A2D9HG00-F1
#
_entry.id   AF-A0A2D9HG00-F1
#
_cell.length_a   1.000
_cell.length_b   1.000
_cell.length_c   1.000
_cell.angle_alpha   90.00
_cell.angle_beta   90.00
_cell.angle_gamma   90.00
#
_symmetry.space_group_name_H-M   'P 1'
#
loop_
_entity.id
_entity.type
_entity.pdbx_description
1 polymer ?
#
loop_
_entity_poly.entity_id
_entity_poly.type
_entity_poly.pdbx_seq_one_letter_code
_entity_poly.pdbx_strand_id
1 'polypeptide(L)'
;MRSPRREFSGGERPVRSIFSTAFLVGTLVHLPAPAVASEDVGRVHEGRNRDRLRSVQSRPVLKAGRFSLSGTYARSVNDALVLKQGGGLTARYHLAEGFAFLMNGTFVTSQQTDYVHLVRYERRLVLEEPEMKSHMGLGFSYTPIYGKFSLFSDWILHNDVYIEGAFQLVDIAGGWQPSGLAGLGARIYLGQAVSFEAGLRSLMYATEYRGVRDIKNLMFLNTGVSLFLPLKNLARRRR
;
A
#
# COMPACT_ATOMS: atom_id res chain seq x y z
N MET A 1 -21.97 61.32 43.20
CA MET A 1 -21.55 61.77 41.85
C MET A 1 -20.26 61.02 41.51
N ARG A 2 -20.29 60.21 40.44
CA ARG A 2 -19.20 59.38 39.84
C ARG A 2 -18.64 58.18 40.63
N SER A 3 -19.11 57.00 40.25
CA SER A 3 -18.40 55.72 40.31
C SER A 3 -17.35 55.62 39.18
N PRO A 4 -16.25 54.87 39.34
CA PRO A 4 -15.42 54.44 38.22
C PRO A 4 -15.92 53.08 37.70
N ARG A 5 -16.51 53.07 36.50
CA ARG A 5 -16.73 51.84 35.71
C ARG A 5 -15.38 51.33 35.23
N ARG A 6 -15.02 50.10 35.61
CA ARG A 6 -14.04 49.29 34.89
C ARG A 6 -14.76 48.63 33.71
N GLU A 7 -14.57 49.16 32.51
CA GLU A 7 -14.89 48.47 31.26
C GLU A 7 -13.70 47.59 30.88
N PHE A 8 -13.92 46.28 30.93
CA PHE A 8 -13.07 45.27 30.29
C PHE A 8 -13.53 45.19 28.83
N SER A 9 -12.84 45.90 27.93
CA SER A 9 -13.00 45.76 26.49
C SER A 9 -11.90 44.85 25.97
N GLY A 10 -12.33 43.67 25.52
CA GLY A 10 -11.56 42.85 24.59
C GLY A 10 -11.48 43.55 23.23
N GLY A 11 -10.35 43.39 22.57
CA GLY A 11 -10.07 44.02 21.29
C GLY A 11 -8.67 43.67 20.79
N GLU A 12 -8.54 42.43 20.30
CA GLU A 12 -7.75 42.04 19.13
C GLU A 12 -6.34 42.64 18.97
N ARG A 13 -5.31 41.84 19.31
CA ARG A 13 -3.99 41.99 18.71
C ARG A 13 -3.91 41.14 17.43
N PRO A 14 -3.53 41.68 16.27
CA PRO A 14 -3.30 40.88 15.08
C PRO A 14 -1.95 40.16 15.23
N VAL A 15 -1.99 38.90 15.67
CA VAL A 15 -0.80 38.04 15.63
C VAL A 15 -0.65 37.50 14.21
N ARG A 16 0.41 37.99 13.57
CA ARG A 16 0.94 37.59 12.27
C ARG A 16 0.81 36.08 12.03
N SER A 17 0.00 35.74 11.04
CA SER A 17 -0.02 34.42 10.40
C SER A 17 1.31 34.21 9.67
N ILE A 18 2.11 33.29 10.20
CA ILE A 18 3.25 32.67 9.52
C ILE A 18 2.92 31.18 9.51
N PHE A 19 3.23 30.53 8.38
CA PHE A 19 2.94 29.14 8.00
C PHE A 19 1.57 28.92 7.35
N SER A 20 1.55 28.99 6.02
CA SER A 20 1.24 27.77 5.27
C SER A 20 1.86 27.83 3.89
N THR A 21 2.87 26.98 3.73
CA THR A 21 3.62 26.70 2.52
C THR A 21 2.66 26.24 1.43
N ALA A 22 2.58 27.01 0.34
CA ALA A 22 1.94 26.61 -0.89
C ALA A 22 2.64 25.36 -1.45
N PHE A 23 1.96 24.21 -1.45
CA PHE A 23 2.37 23.08 -2.27
C PHE A 23 1.71 23.22 -3.64
N LEU A 24 2.55 23.63 -4.60
CA LEU A 24 2.24 23.84 -5.99
C LEU A 24 2.25 22.46 -6.67
N VAL A 25 1.07 21.90 -6.96
CA VAL A 25 0.94 20.71 -7.83
C VAL A 25 1.01 21.18 -9.27
N GLY A 26 2.23 21.41 -9.73
CA GLY A 26 2.59 21.53 -11.12
C GLY A 26 3.65 20.50 -11.44
N THR A 27 3.26 19.38 -12.06
CA THR A 27 4.24 18.57 -12.78
C THR A 27 3.59 17.90 -13.98
N LEU A 28 4.04 18.37 -15.14
CA LEU A 28 4.02 17.69 -16.43
C LEU A 28 4.23 16.17 -16.27
N VAL A 29 3.35 15.40 -16.89
CA VAL A 29 3.65 14.00 -17.25
C VAL A 29 4.69 14.06 -18.38
N HIS A 30 5.96 14.06 -18.00
CA HIS A 30 7.04 13.65 -18.89
C HIS A 30 7.27 12.17 -18.63
N LEU A 31 6.88 11.34 -19.59
CA LEU A 31 7.18 9.91 -19.61
C LEU A 31 8.67 9.78 -19.96
N PRO A 32 9.60 9.39 -19.06
CA PRO A 32 10.94 9.05 -19.50
C PRO A 32 10.85 7.73 -20.28
N ALA A 33 11.27 7.76 -21.55
CA ALA A 33 11.60 6.55 -22.28
C ALA A 33 12.63 5.73 -21.46
N PRO A 34 12.56 4.39 -21.47
CA PRO A 34 13.51 3.58 -20.70
C PRO A 34 14.93 3.86 -21.21
N ALA A 35 15.73 4.48 -20.36
CA ALA A 35 17.15 4.63 -20.55
C ALA A 35 17.76 3.24 -20.62
N VAL A 36 18.26 2.88 -21.80
CA VAL A 36 19.13 1.73 -21.99
C VAL A 36 20.43 2.06 -21.27
N ALA A 37 20.62 1.44 -20.10
CA ALA A 37 21.90 1.47 -19.41
C ALA A 37 22.94 0.78 -20.33
N SER A 38 23.85 1.59 -20.85
CA SER A 38 25.08 1.14 -21.47
C SER A 38 26.07 0.85 -20.35
N GLU A 39 26.31 -0.43 -20.09
CA GLU A 39 27.55 -0.87 -19.45
C GLU A 39 28.39 -1.59 -20.50
N ASP A 40 29.46 -0.89 -20.86
CA ASP A 40 30.46 -1.26 -21.84
C ASP A 40 31.73 -1.61 -21.06
N VAL A 41 31.88 -2.88 -20.63
CA VAL A 41 33.18 -3.43 -20.18
C VAL A 41 33.24 -4.93 -20.49
N GLY A 42 34.02 -5.30 -21.52
CA GLY A 42 34.41 -6.69 -21.77
C GLY A 42 34.78 -6.99 -23.22
N ARG A 43 35.99 -6.60 -23.64
CA ARG A 43 36.55 -6.87 -24.98
C ARG A 43 36.57 -8.36 -25.34
N VAL A 44 36.05 -8.63 -26.55
CA VAL A 44 36.56 -9.52 -27.61
C VAL A 44 37.09 -10.90 -27.20
N HIS A 45 36.24 -11.92 -27.34
CA HIS A 45 36.63 -13.19 -27.98
C HIS A 45 35.77 -13.39 -29.23
N GLU A 46 36.39 -13.11 -30.36
CA GLU A 46 35.85 -13.31 -31.69
C GLU A 46 36.15 -14.76 -32.11
N GLY A 47 35.11 -15.60 -32.16
CA GLY A 47 35.26 -16.99 -32.56
C GLY A 47 34.04 -17.85 -32.29
N ARG A 48 33.14 -17.94 -33.28
CA ARG A 48 32.26 -19.10 -33.51
C ARG A 48 31.25 -19.44 -32.40
N ASN A 49 30.30 -18.55 -32.09
CA ASN A 49 29.07 -18.96 -31.37
C ASN A 49 27.89 -17.98 -31.52
N ARG A 50 27.61 -17.52 -32.74
CA ARG A 50 26.50 -16.59 -33.00
C ARG A 50 25.12 -17.25 -33.19
N ASP A 51 24.99 -18.57 -33.01
CA ASP A 51 23.81 -19.27 -33.56
C ASP A 51 22.80 -19.89 -32.58
N ARG A 52 23.00 -19.92 -31.24
CA ARG A 52 21.98 -20.49 -30.32
C ARG A 52 21.93 -19.90 -28.90
N LEU A 53 21.95 -18.58 -28.75
CA LEU A 53 21.61 -17.96 -27.47
C LEU A 53 20.30 -17.17 -27.56
N ARG A 54 19.22 -17.87 -27.92
CA ARG A 54 17.88 -17.41 -27.52
C ARG A 54 17.75 -17.70 -26.02
N SER A 55 18.32 -16.81 -25.21
CA SER A 55 18.10 -16.77 -23.76
C SER A 55 16.63 -16.40 -23.53
N VAL A 56 15.75 -17.39 -23.65
CA VAL A 56 14.42 -17.31 -23.08
C VAL A 56 14.67 -17.32 -21.58
N GLN A 57 14.85 -16.13 -21.01
CA GLN A 57 14.88 -15.98 -19.57
C GLN A 57 13.51 -16.40 -19.05
N SER A 58 13.39 -17.67 -18.70
CA SER A 58 12.19 -18.25 -18.13
C SER A 58 11.90 -17.55 -16.81
N ARG A 59 10.89 -16.70 -16.78
CA ARG A 59 10.29 -16.30 -15.51
C ARG A 59 9.69 -17.57 -14.91
N PRO A 60 10.06 -17.95 -13.67
CA PRO A 60 9.56 -19.19 -13.06
C PRO A 60 8.05 -19.16 -12.83
N VAL A 61 7.45 -17.96 -12.82
CA VAL A 61 6.01 -17.75 -12.67
C VAL A 61 5.54 -16.88 -13.83
N LEU A 62 4.75 -17.49 -14.72
CA LEU A 62 3.91 -16.73 -15.64
C LEU A 62 2.66 -16.35 -14.86
N LYS A 63 2.41 -15.05 -14.71
CA LYS A 63 1.24 -14.53 -14.00
C LYS A 63 0.01 -14.46 -14.89
N ALA A 64 0.19 -14.20 -16.19
CA ALA A 64 -0.93 -13.94 -17.09
C ALA A 64 -1.96 -15.09 -17.10
N GLY A 65 -3.23 -14.75 -16.85
CA GLY A 65 -4.36 -15.69 -16.78
C GLY A 65 -4.45 -16.49 -15.48
N ARG A 66 -3.65 -16.19 -14.45
CA ARG A 66 -3.67 -16.93 -13.17
C ARG A 66 -4.45 -16.19 -12.09
N PHE A 67 -5.05 -16.99 -11.22
CA PHE A 67 -5.66 -16.52 -9.98
C PHE A 67 -4.66 -16.65 -8.84
N SER A 68 -4.60 -15.66 -7.95
CA SER A 68 -3.83 -15.75 -6.72
C SER A 68 -4.71 -15.40 -5.53
N LEU A 69 -4.62 -16.20 -4.48
CA LEU A 69 -5.31 -15.95 -3.21
C LEU A 69 -4.25 -15.73 -2.14
N SER A 70 -4.34 -14.61 -1.43
CA SER A 70 -3.36 -14.20 -0.44
C SER A 70 -4.00 -14.04 0.91
N GLY A 71 -3.42 -14.68 1.94
CA GLY A 71 -3.68 -14.32 3.33
C GLY A 71 -2.79 -13.15 3.72
N THR A 72 -3.38 -12.08 4.23
CA THR A 72 -2.65 -10.86 4.59
C THR A 72 -2.86 -10.51 6.05
N TYR A 73 -1.80 -10.15 6.74
CA TYR A 73 -1.80 -9.50 8.04
C TYR A 73 -1.47 -8.02 7.84
N ALA A 74 -2.14 -7.14 8.56
CA ALA A 74 -2.00 -5.69 8.45
C ALA A 74 -1.80 -5.07 9.83
N ARG A 75 -0.92 -4.06 9.94
CA ARG A 75 -0.66 -3.33 11.19
C ARG A 75 -0.54 -1.83 10.90
N SER A 76 -1.22 -0.98 11.66
CA SER A 76 -1.15 0.47 11.50
C SER A 76 0.23 1.00 11.88
N VAL A 77 0.72 1.96 11.10
CA VAL A 77 2.04 2.57 11.30
C VAL A 77 1.98 4.07 11.59
N ASN A 78 0.88 4.73 11.25
CA ASN A 78 0.73 6.19 11.37
C ASN A 78 -0.24 6.62 12.50
N ASP A 79 -0.62 5.70 13.39
CA ASP A 79 -1.47 5.99 14.56
C ASP A 79 -0.63 5.84 15.83
N ALA A 80 -0.44 6.95 16.55
CA ALA A 80 0.40 7.01 17.75
C ALA A 80 -0.36 6.60 19.03
N LEU A 81 -1.70 6.55 18.97
CA LEU A 81 -2.55 6.38 20.15
C LEU A 81 -3.16 4.98 20.20
N VAL A 82 -3.58 4.45 19.05
CA VAL A 82 -4.21 3.13 18.96
C VAL A 82 -3.50 2.27 17.93
N LEU A 83 -3.00 1.12 18.37
CA LEU A 83 -2.46 0.14 17.45
C LEU A 83 -3.61 -0.66 16.84
N LYS A 84 -3.81 -0.50 15.53
CA LYS A 84 -4.79 -1.24 14.76
C LYS A 84 -4.08 -2.37 14.03
N GLN A 85 -4.53 -3.59 14.22
CA GLN A 85 -3.99 -4.73 13.51
C GLN A 85 -5.11 -5.62 12.98
N GLY A 86 -4.85 -6.37 11.93
CA GLY A 86 -5.92 -7.08 11.24
C GLY A 86 -5.41 -8.21 10.39
N GLY A 87 -6.34 -9.09 10.05
CA GLY A 87 -6.15 -10.19 9.13
C GLY A 87 -7.14 -10.06 7.99
N GLY A 88 -6.74 -10.42 6.78
CA GLY A 88 -7.55 -10.30 5.59
C GLY A 88 -7.20 -11.31 4.53
N LEU A 89 -8.05 -11.37 3.52
CA LEU A 89 -7.83 -12.12 2.29
C LEU A 89 -7.78 -11.15 1.13
N THR A 90 -6.85 -11.40 0.21
CA THR A 90 -6.69 -10.65 -1.02
C THR A 90 -6.66 -11.62 -2.18
N ALA A 91 -7.69 -11.57 -3.03
CA ALA A 91 -7.75 -12.30 -4.28
C ALA A 91 -7.27 -11.39 -5.42
N ARG A 92 -6.42 -11.92 -6.31
CA ARG A 92 -5.99 -11.21 -7.52
C ARG A 92 -6.11 -12.10 -8.74
N TYR A 93 -6.73 -11.57 -9.78
CA TYR A 93 -6.81 -12.21 -11.08
C TYR A 93 -5.88 -11.48 -12.06
N HIS A 94 -4.80 -12.14 -12.45
CA HIS A 94 -3.78 -11.56 -13.31
C HIS A 94 -4.23 -11.61 -14.77
N LEU A 95 -4.59 -10.45 -15.34
CA LEU A 95 -4.98 -10.33 -16.76
C LEU A 95 -3.76 -10.37 -17.67
N ALA A 96 -2.66 -9.77 -17.22
CA ALA A 96 -1.36 -9.75 -17.89
C ALA A 96 -0.24 -9.98 -16.89
N GLU A 97 1.00 -10.08 -17.37
CA GLU A 97 2.19 -10.24 -16.50
C GLU A 97 2.38 -9.06 -15.52
N GLY A 98 1.96 -7.86 -15.93
CA GLY A 98 2.09 -6.65 -15.14
C GLY A 98 0.78 -6.10 -14.59
N PHE A 99 -0.38 -6.70 -14.90
CA PHE A 99 -1.68 -6.14 -14.51
C PHE A 99 -2.60 -7.20 -13.94
N ALA A 100 -3.23 -6.89 -12.81
CA ALA A 100 -4.17 -7.77 -12.14
C ALA A 100 -5.38 -6.99 -11.64
N PHE A 101 -6.54 -7.63 -11.70
CA PHE A 101 -7.70 -7.23 -10.92
C PHE A 101 -7.50 -7.65 -9.46
N LEU A 102 -7.91 -6.80 -8.53
CA LEU A 102 -7.73 -6.95 -7.09
C LEU A 102 -9.10 -6.97 -6.41
N MET A 103 -9.30 -7.94 -5.52
CA MET A 103 -10.38 -7.94 -4.55
C MET A 103 -9.78 -8.19 -3.17
N ASN A 104 -10.12 -7.36 -2.20
CA ASN A 104 -9.57 -7.48 -0.85
C ASN A 104 -10.66 -7.33 0.21
N GLY A 105 -10.49 -8.03 1.32
CA GLY A 105 -11.31 -7.91 2.51
C GLY A 105 -10.46 -8.12 3.74
N THR A 106 -10.49 -7.19 4.68
CA THR A 106 -9.68 -7.20 5.89
C THR A 106 -10.56 -6.95 7.10
N PHE A 107 -10.42 -7.78 8.12
CA PHE A 107 -10.97 -7.55 9.45
C PHE A 107 -9.90 -6.92 10.32
N VAL A 108 -10.27 -5.87 11.04
CA VAL A 108 -9.36 -5.08 11.87
C VAL A 108 -9.84 -5.15 13.31
N THR A 109 -8.90 -5.43 14.20
CA THR A 109 -9.07 -5.38 15.65
C THR A 109 -8.17 -4.28 16.20
N SER A 110 -8.70 -3.49 17.12
CA SER A 110 -7.95 -2.42 17.77
C SER A 110 -7.46 -2.92 19.11
N GLN A 111 -6.15 -2.82 19.35
CA GLN A 111 -5.59 -3.06 20.68
C GLN A 111 -5.16 -1.72 21.26
N GLN A 112 -5.61 -1.45 22.49
CA GLN A 112 -5.22 -0.26 23.21
C GLN A 112 -3.76 -0.40 23.64
N THR A 113 -2.94 0.59 23.31
CA THR A 113 -1.54 0.65 23.75
C THR A 113 -1.48 1.37 25.11
N ASP A 114 -0.57 0.97 26.00
CA ASP A 114 -0.42 1.51 27.37
C ASP A 114 -0.21 3.04 27.45
N TYR A 115 0.14 3.70 26.34
CA TYR A 115 0.26 5.17 26.24
C TYR A 115 -1.07 5.92 26.43
N VAL A 116 -2.23 5.27 26.26
CA VAL A 116 -3.55 5.87 26.48
C VAL A 116 -3.75 6.26 27.95
N HIS A 117 -3.08 5.58 28.89
CA HIS A 117 -3.18 5.90 30.31
C HIS A 117 -2.50 7.22 30.69
N LEU A 118 -1.38 7.59 30.06
CA LEU A 118 -0.71 8.88 30.33
C LEU A 118 -1.55 10.07 29.82
N VAL A 119 -2.09 9.99 28.59
CA VAL A 119 -2.85 11.11 28.01
C VAL A 119 -4.25 11.25 28.61
N ARG A 120 -4.94 10.15 28.95
CA ARG A 120 -6.25 10.23 29.64
C ARG A 120 -6.12 10.82 31.04
N TYR A 121 -5.05 10.51 31.76
CA TYR A 121 -4.83 11.00 33.12
C TYR A 121 -4.42 12.48 33.13
N GLU A 122 -3.56 12.92 32.20
CA GLU A 122 -3.07 14.31 32.18
C GLU A 122 -3.96 15.32 31.44
N ARG A 123 -4.72 14.91 30.40
CA ARG A 123 -5.47 15.87 29.55
C ARG A 123 -6.99 15.72 29.56
N ARG A 124 -7.56 14.71 30.24
CA ARG A 124 -9.03 14.46 30.29
C ARG A 124 -9.73 14.49 28.91
N LEU A 125 -9.03 14.11 27.84
CA LEU A 125 -9.62 14.04 26.50
C LEU A 125 -10.15 12.62 26.27
N VAL A 126 -11.46 12.50 26.07
CA VAL A 126 -12.07 11.28 25.53
C VAL A 126 -11.81 11.29 24.03
N LEU A 127 -10.72 10.65 23.62
CA LEU A 127 -10.46 10.34 22.21
C LEU A 127 -11.43 9.24 21.80
N GLU A 128 -12.59 9.66 21.30
CA GLU A 128 -13.57 8.79 20.65
C GLU A 128 -13.12 8.57 19.21
N GLU A 129 -12.08 7.75 19.05
CA GLU A 129 -11.55 7.37 17.75
C GLU A 129 -12.55 6.40 17.10
N PRO A 130 -12.98 6.62 15.84
CA PRO A 130 -13.90 5.70 15.19
C PRO A 130 -13.26 4.30 15.09
N GLU A 131 -13.91 3.31 15.72
CA GLU A 131 -13.52 1.92 15.60
C GLU A 131 -13.83 1.41 14.19
N MET A 132 -12.77 1.24 13.41
CA MET A 132 -12.84 0.55 12.13
C MET A 132 -12.80 -0.96 12.39
N LYS A 133 -13.87 -1.67 12.00
CA LYS A 133 -14.00 -3.12 12.20
C LYS A 133 -13.55 -3.92 10.99
N SER A 134 -13.89 -3.45 9.80
CA SER A 134 -13.50 -4.13 8.56
C SER A 134 -13.46 -3.18 7.38
N HIS A 135 -12.77 -3.57 6.33
CA HIS A 135 -12.85 -2.91 5.03
C HIS A 135 -12.76 -3.93 3.91
N MET A 136 -13.47 -3.70 2.83
CA MET A 136 -13.42 -4.55 1.64
C MET A 136 -13.58 -3.73 0.37
N GLY A 137 -13.07 -4.23 -0.75
CA GLY A 137 -13.33 -3.62 -2.03
C GLY A 137 -12.62 -4.23 -3.21
N LEU A 138 -12.65 -3.49 -4.30
CA LEU A 138 -12.24 -3.92 -5.63
C LEU A 138 -11.32 -2.88 -6.26
N GLY A 139 -10.37 -3.33 -7.06
CA GLY A 139 -9.38 -2.46 -7.66
C GLY A 139 -8.48 -3.16 -8.65
N PHE A 140 -7.31 -2.57 -8.83
CA PHE A 140 -6.30 -3.09 -9.74
C PHE A 140 -4.91 -3.03 -9.09
N SER A 141 -4.04 -3.92 -9.55
CA SER A 141 -2.64 -3.96 -9.19
C SER A 141 -1.80 -3.93 -10.46
N TYR A 142 -0.79 -3.08 -10.47
CA TYR A 142 0.17 -2.92 -11.55
C TYR A 142 1.58 -3.26 -11.06
N THR A 143 2.33 -4.05 -11.81
CA THR A 143 3.69 -4.50 -11.48
C THR A 143 4.68 -3.90 -12.48
N PRO A 144 5.22 -2.69 -12.23
CA PRO A 144 6.16 -2.05 -13.13
C PRO A 144 7.54 -2.73 -13.15
N ILE A 145 7.99 -3.26 -12.00
CA ILE A 145 9.37 -3.71 -11.82
C ILE A 145 9.39 -5.20 -11.49
N TYR A 146 10.18 -5.93 -12.26
CA TYR A 146 10.51 -7.33 -12.05
C TYR A 146 12.00 -7.44 -11.73
N GLY A 147 12.32 -8.04 -10.59
CA GLY A 147 13.68 -8.24 -10.10
C GLY A 147 14.08 -9.70 -10.01
N LYS A 148 15.39 -9.92 -10.01
CA LYS A 148 16.04 -11.18 -9.67
C LYS A 148 17.21 -10.85 -8.75
N PHE A 149 17.30 -11.51 -7.61
CA PHE A 149 18.48 -11.40 -6.75
C PHE A 149 18.98 -12.79 -6.37
N SER A 150 20.30 -12.94 -6.35
CA SER A 150 20.96 -14.13 -5.82
C SER A 150 21.22 -13.93 -4.34
N LEU A 151 20.70 -14.83 -3.51
CA LEU A 151 20.97 -14.91 -2.09
C LEU A 151 21.92 -16.09 -1.87
N PHE A 152 23.02 -15.86 -1.15
CA PHE A 152 24.02 -16.90 -0.86
C PHE A 152 24.64 -17.59 -2.09
N SER A 153 24.74 -16.88 -3.23
CA SER A 153 25.27 -17.36 -4.52
C SER A 153 24.45 -18.47 -5.20
N ASP A 154 23.75 -19.30 -4.44
CA ASP A 154 23.03 -20.47 -4.93
C ASP A 154 21.51 -20.26 -5.06
N TRP A 155 20.93 -19.32 -4.30
CA TRP A 155 19.47 -19.14 -4.28
C TRP A 155 19.04 -17.95 -5.12
N ILE A 156 18.49 -18.21 -6.29
CA ILE A 156 17.93 -17.18 -7.17
C ILE A 156 16.48 -16.91 -6.78
N LEU A 157 16.27 -15.82 -6.05
CA LEU A 157 14.94 -15.34 -5.68
C LEU A 157 14.41 -14.37 -6.74
N HIS A 158 13.16 -14.57 -7.10
CA HIS A 158 12.47 -13.73 -8.06
C HIS A 158 11.53 -12.82 -7.29
N ASN A 159 11.56 -11.54 -7.60
CA ASN A 159 10.75 -10.56 -6.91
C ASN A 159 10.07 -9.60 -7.86
N ASP A 160 8.97 -9.04 -7.39
CA ASP A 160 8.19 -8.04 -8.10
C ASP A 160 7.88 -6.89 -7.18
N VAL A 161 7.88 -5.68 -7.71
CA VAL A 161 7.33 -4.51 -7.03
C VAL A 161 6.02 -4.15 -7.71
N TYR A 162 4.95 -4.06 -6.92
CA TYR A 162 3.63 -3.72 -7.39
C TYR A 162 3.12 -2.46 -6.70
N ILE A 163 2.28 -1.74 -7.42
CA ILE A 163 1.42 -0.70 -6.90
C ILE A 163 -0.02 -1.18 -7.03
N GLU A 164 -0.91 -0.70 -6.18
CA GLU A 164 -2.33 -1.06 -6.23
C GLU A 164 -3.21 0.12 -5.84
N GLY A 165 -4.38 0.17 -6.45
CA GLY A 165 -5.41 1.16 -6.19
C GLY A 165 -6.77 0.46 -6.16
N ALA A 166 -7.57 0.72 -5.13
CA ALA A 166 -8.87 0.11 -4.97
C ALA A 166 -9.90 1.09 -4.44
N PHE A 167 -11.15 0.90 -4.86
CA PHE A 167 -12.32 1.49 -4.23
C PHE A 167 -12.83 0.53 -3.17
N GLN A 168 -13.07 1.03 -1.96
CA GLN A 168 -13.38 0.22 -0.80
C GLN A 168 -14.56 0.76 -0.01
N LEU A 169 -15.21 -0.12 0.73
CA LEU A 169 -16.15 0.20 1.78
C LEU A 169 -15.51 -0.14 3.12
N VAL A 170 -15.58 0.79 4.06
CA VAL A 170 -15.10 0.62 5.43
C VAL A 170 -16.27 0.58 6.39
N ASP A 171 -16.29 -0.39 7.29
CA ASP A 171 -17.25 -0.47 8.39
C ASP A 171 -16.69 0.29 9.60
N ILE A 172 -17.33 1.42 9.89
CA ILE A 172 -17.03 2.28 11.03
C ILE A 172 -18.26 2.30 11.93
N ALA A 173 -18.12 1.80 13.15
CA ALA A 173 -19.18 1.77 14.15
C ALA A 173 -20.53 1.19 13.66
N GLY A 174 -20.52 0.27 12.68
CA GLY A 174 -21.73 -0.35 12.13
C GLY A 174 -22.30 0.34 10.87
N GLY A 175 -21.62 1.35 10.33
CA GLY A 175 -21.99 2.02 9.08
C GLY A 175 -20.93 1.84 7.99
N TRP A 176 -21.36 1.45 6.79
CA TRP A 176 -20.48 1.35 5.62
C TRP A 176 -20.27 2.71 4.98
N GLN A 177 -19.00 3.13 4.89
CA GLN A 177 -18.61 4.39 4.27
C GLN A 177 -17.70 4.13 3.06
N PRO A 178 -17.85 4.88 1.96
CA PRO A 178 -16.94 4.77 0.83
C PRO A 178 -15.54 5.26 1.20
N SER A 179 -14.54 4.56 0.69
CA SER A 179 -13.12 4.77 0.96
C SER A 179 -12.27 4.43 -0.27
N GLY A 180 -11.08 5.00 -0.34
CA GLY A 180 -10.07 4.67 -1.33
C GLY A 180 -8.89 3.98 -0.66
N LEU A 181 -8.29 3.02 -1.37
CA LEU A 181 -7.03 2.41 -0.96
C LEU A 181 -5.99 2.62 -2.05
N ALA A 182 -4.80 3.06 -1.65
CA ALA A 182 -3.62 3.11 -2.49
C ALA A 182 -2.49 2.36 -1.79
N GLY A 183 -1.78 1.49 -2.50
CA GLY A 183 -0.75 0.66 -1.90
C GLY A 183 0.45 0.46 -2.82
N LEU A 184 1.57 0.13 -2.19
CA LEU A 184 2.79 -0.30 -2.84
C LEU A 184 3.35 -1.49 -2.07
N GLY A 185 3.93 -2.46 -2.77
CA GLY A 185 4.50 -3.61 -2.11
C GLY A 185 5.47 -4.37 -2.98
N ALA A 186 6.18 -5.28 -2.33
CA ALA A 186 7.08 -6.22 -2.95
C ALA A 186 6.55 -7.64 -2.71
N ARG A 187 6.73 -8.49 -3.72
CA ARG A 187 6.41 -9.90 -3.67
C ARG A 187 7.64 -10.71 -4.02
N ILE A 188 7.94 -11.74 -3.23
CA ILE A 188 9.04 -12.67 -3.45
C ILE A 188 8.44 -14.04 -3.73
N TYR A 189 8.84 -14.65 -4.84
CA TYR A 189 8.32 -15.93 -5.29
C TYR A 189 9.16 -17.09 -4.75
N LEU A 190 8.48 -18.03 -4.09
CA LEU A 190 9.03 -19.28 -3.61
C LEU A 190 8.54 -20.40 -4.54
N GLY A 191 9.28 -20.61 -5.63
CA GLY A 191 8.91 -21.57 -6.68
C GLY A 191 7.79 -21.06 -7.58
N GLN A 192 6.85 -21.95 -7.94
CA GLN A 192 5.80 -21.67 -8.95
C GLN A 192 4.42 -21.36 -8.38
N ALA A 193 4.20 -21.68 -7.10
CA ALA A 193 2.87 -21.71 -6.48
C ALA A 193 2.74 -20.78 -5.28
N VAL A 194 3.84 -20.45 -4.59
CA VAL A 194 3.81 -19.67 -3.35
C VAL A 194 4.59 -18.38 -3.55
N SER A 195 4.09 -17.29 -2.97
CA SER A 195 4.88 -16.08 -2.81
C SER A 195 4.66 -15.45 -1.45
N PHE A 196 5.69 -14.80 -0.93
CA PHE A 196 5.59 -13.90 0.20
C PHE A 196 5.38 -12.47 -0.30
N GLU A 197 4.57 -11.69 0.40
CA GLU A 197 4.23 -10.32 0.05
C GLU A 197 4.45 -9.42 1.26
N ALA A 198 5.04 -8.25 1.04
CA ALA A 198 5.16 -7.19 2.05
C ALA A 198 4.94 -5.84 1.39
N GLY A 199 4.18 -4.95 2.01
CA GLY A 199 3.87 -3.65 1.41
C GLY A 199 3.23 -2.67 2.37
N LEU A 200 3.09 -1.44 1.90
CA LEU A 200 2.39 -0.36 2.60
C LEU A 200 1.09 -0.06 1.87
N ARG A 201 -0.01 0.06 2.62
CA ARG A 201 -1.32 0.41 2.11
C ARG A 201 -1.86 1.62 2.86
N SER A 202 -2.29 2.63 2.14
CA SER A 202 -2.92 3.84 2.65
C SER A 202 -4.42 3.73 2.39
N LEU A 203 -5.22 3.69 3.44
CA LEU A 203 -6.68 3.68 3.42
C LEU A 203 -7.19 5.09 3.74
N MET A 204 -7.85 5.71 2.78
CA MET A 204 -8.42 7.05 2.88
C MET A 204 -9.94 6.94 2.96
N TYR A 205 -10.54 7.45 4.03
CA TYR A 205 -11.99 7.38 4.23
C TYR A 205 -12.52 8.71 4.76
N ALA A 206 -13.73 9.06 4.32
CA ALA A 206 -14.43 10.24 4.80
C ALA A 206 -15.24 9.85 6.04
N THR A 207 -15.01 10.55 7.15
CA THR A 207 -15.78 10.40 8.39
C THR A 207 -16.55 11.69 8.65
N GLU A 208 -17.74 11.57 9.21
CA GLU A 208 -18.52 12.71 9.65
C GLU A 208 -18.63 12.66 11.17
N TYR A 209 -18.12 13.70 11.84
CA TYR A 209 -18.22 13.84 13.28
C TYR A 209 -18.87 15.18 13.62
N ARG A 210 -20.03 15.13 14.31
CA ARG A 210 -20.80 16.32 14.73
C ARG A 210 -21.10 17.32 13.61
N GLY A 211 -21.41 16.82 12.41
CA GLY A 211 -21.72 17.65 11.23
C GLY A 211 -20.50 18.25 10.53
N VAL A 212 -19.28 17.91 10.97
CA VAL A 212 -18.03 18.26 10.29
C VAL A 212 -17.52 17.02 9.55
N ARG A 213 -17.37 17.16 8.23
CA ARG A 213 -16.79 16.12 7.39
C ARG A 213 -15.27 16.25 7.40
N ASP A 214 -14.60 15.17 7.76
CA ASP A 214 -13.14 15.07 7.77
C ASP A 214 -12.68 13.86 6.94
N ILE A 215 -11.51 13.95 6.34
CA ILE A 215 -10.91 12.86 5.56
C ILE A 215 -9.73 12.31 6.35
N LYS A 216 -9.87 11.09 6.84
CA LYS A 216 -8.81 10.41 7.58
C LYS A 216 -8.01 9.52 6.63
N ASN A 217 -6.69 9.47 6.85
CA ASN A 217 -5.78 8.56 6.16
C ASN A 217 -5.14 7.62 7.18
N LEU A 218 -5.28 6.32 6.97
CA LEU A 218 -4.72 5.29 7.82
C LEU A 218 -3.76 4.42 7.00
N MET A 219 -2.50 4.38 7.42
CA MET A 219 -1.46 3.61 6.77
C MET A 219 -1.24 2.28 7.50
N PHE A 220 -1.25 1.21 6.72
CA PHE A 220 -0.98 -0.15 7.16
C PHE A 220 0.29 -0.68 6.53
N LEU A 221 1.12 -1.31 7.35
CA LEU A 221 2.11 -2.27 6.91
C LEU A 221 1.43 -3.62 6.77
N ASN A 222 1.46 -4.17 5.55
CA ASN A 222 0.86 -5.44 5.20
C ASN A 222 1.95 -6.46 4.91
N THR A 223 1.78 -7.67 5.43
CA THR A 223 2.60 -8.84 5.10
C THR A 223 1.68 -10.03 4.83
N GLY A 224 2.03 -10.89 3.88
CA GLY A 224 1.14 -11.97 3.50
C GLY A 224 1.81 -13.09 2.73
N VAL A 225 1.06 -14.18 2.55
CA VAL A 225 1.44 -15.32 1.74
C VAL A 225 0.37 -15.52 0.68
N SER A 226 0.79 -15.63 -0.58
CA SER A 226 -0.08 -15.85 -1.73
C SER A 226 0.12 -17.23 -2.31
N LEU A 227 -0.98 -17.86 -2.69
CA LEU A 227 -1.05 -19.12 -3.42
C LEU A 227 -1.58 -18.86 -4.83
N PHE A 228 -0.88 -19.35 -5.85
CA PHE A 228 -1.26 -19.20 -7.26
C PHE A 228 -1.96 -20.45 -7.78
N LEU A 229 -3.12 -20.25 -8.39
CA LEU A 229 -3.93 -21.27 -9.04
C LEU A 229 -3.99 -20.99 -10.57
N PRO A 230 -3.79 -22.00 -11.43
CA PRO A 230 -3.38 -23.38 -11.11
C PRO A 230 -1.96 -23.46 -10.52
N LEU A 231 -1.68 -24.49 -9.72
CA LEU A 231 -0.39 -24.68 -9.02
C LEU A 231 0.79 -24.88 -9.99
N LYS A 232 0.52 -25.36 -11.21
CA LYS A 232 1.50 -25.50 -12.29
C LYS A 232 1.29 -24.42 -13.34
N ASN A 233 2.39 -23.90 -13.89
CA ASN A 233 2.33 -23.00 -15.02
C ASN A 233 1.66 -23.69 -16.21
N LEU A 234 0.59 -23.09 -16.73
CA LEU A 234 0.05 -23.47 -18.02
C LEU A 234 1.04 -22.99 -19.07
N ALA A 235 2.00 -23.86 -19.43
CA ALA A 235 2.81 -23.63 -20.62
C ALA A 235 1.84 -23.46 -21.77
N ARG A 236 1.83 -22.26 -22.38
CA ARG A 236 1.03 -21.98 -23.57
C ARG A 236 1.50 -22.93 -24.66
N ARG A 237 0.84 -24.07 -24.79
CA ARG A 237 1.04 -25.05 -25.86
C ARG A 237 0.54 -24.37 -27.13
N ARG A 238 1.40 -23.55 -27.75
CA ARG A 238 1.15 -23.04 -29.11
C ARG A 238 1.15 -24.26 -30.03
N ARG A 239 -0.01 -24.54 -30.62
CA ARG A 239 -0.07 -25.14 -31.96
C ARG A 239 0.43 -24.11 -32.96
#